data_AF-A0A919MRZ4-F1
#
_entry.id   AF-A0A919MRZ4-F1
#
_cell.length_a   1.000
_cell.length_b   1.000
_cell.length_c   1.000
_cell.angle_alpha   90.00
_cell.angle_beta   90.00
_cell.angle_gamma   90.00
#
_symmetry.space_group_name_H-M   'P 1'
#
loop_
_entity.id
_entity.type
_entity.pdbx_description
1 polymer ?
#
loop_
_entity_poly.entity_id
_entity_poly.type
_entity_poly.pdbx_seq_one_letter_code
_entity_poly.pdbx_strand_id
1 'polypeptide(L)'
;MRQPPTFVVLAAALLVCGATGCSDTAEPSSPPPVSAPGSAPAGSAPATSVPSSPAPVPSGTGTTTAAAAKVFPLIVTRRGGFAGVDDRASITADGSVVVTMQGRPPVRSSLPAATMAELRRLLTAPDLTGPASPAVCNDGFEYEFVGPSVNAKVQDCGASHGATMDAMLAVAARLFQG
;
A
#
# COMPACT_ATOMS: atom_id res chain seq x y z
N MET A 1 -42.95 -5.29 -21.99
CA MET A 1 -43.40 -3.91 -21.67
C MET A 1 -42.15 -3.04 -21.55
N ARG A 2 -42.15 -1.82 -22.09
CA ARG A 2 -40.98 -0.91 -22.09
C ARG A 2 -41.27 0.28 -21.15
N GLN A 3 -40.32 0.66 -20.30
CA GLN A 3 -40.26 1.96 -19.64
C GLN A 3 -38.85 2.54 -19.78
N PRO A 4 -38.68 3.63 -20.54
CA PRO A 4 -37.53 4.52 -20.46
C PRO A 4 -37.93 5.81 -19.69
N PRO A 5 -37.09 6.85 -19.63
CA PRO A 5 -36.02 7.02 -18.66
C PRO A 5 -36.29 8.18 -17.68
N THR A 6 -35.57 8.25 -16.56
CA THR A 6 -35.59 9.44 -15.68
C THR A 6 -34.17 9.98 -15.53
N PHE A 7 -33.79 10.88 -16.44
CA PHE A 7 -32.59 11.69 -16.29
C PHE A 7 -32.89 12.82 -15.30
N VAL A 8 -32.20 12.83 -14.15
CA VAL A 8 -32.14 14.00 -13.27
C VAL A 8 -30.84 14.73 -13.56
N VAL A 9 -30.95 15.78 -14.38
CA VAL A 9 -29.88 16.77 -14.55
C VAL A 9 -29.98 17.75 -13.39
N LEU A 10 -28.96 17.79 -12.53
CA LEU A 10 -28.82 18.84 -11.53
C LEU A 10 -27.49 19.57 -11.74
N ALA A 11 -27.57 20.85 -12.09
CA ALA A 11 -26.43 21.71 -12.35
C ALA A 11 -26.37 22.83 -11.30
N ALA A 12 -25.25 22.94 -10.58
CA ALA A 12 -24.81 24.06 -9.74
C ALA A 12 -23.48 23.66 -9.06
N ALA A 13 -22.49 24.52 -8.82
CA ALA A 13 -22.23 25.89 -9.26
C ALA A 13 -20.71 26.19 -9.13
N LEU A 14 -20.22 27.31 -9.68
CA LEU A 14 -18.82 27.73 -9.62
C LEU A 14 -18.40 28.32 -8.26
N LEU A 15 -17.13 28.13 -7.87
CA LEU A 15 -16.33 29.08 -7.07
C LEU A 15 -14.83 28.74 -7.28
N VAL A 16 -14.10 29.39 -8.21
CA VAL A 16 -13.28 30.61 -8.06
C VAL A 16 -11.94 30.42 -7.33
N CYS A 17 -10.90 30.98 -7.97
CA CYS A 17 -9.47 30.90 -7.73
C CYS A 17 -8.95 31.19 -6.31
N GLY A 18 -7.82 30.56 -5.98
CA GLY A 18 -6.84 31.05 -5.00
C GLY A 18 -5.42 30.75 -5.50
N ALA A 19 -4.67 31.78 -5.91
CA ALA A 19 -3.30 31.66 -6.41
C ALA A 19 -2.34 32.59 -5.65
N THR A 20 -1.44 32.00 -4.88
CA THR A 20 -0.23 32.59 -4.28
C THR A 20 0.80 31.44 -4.14
N GLY A 21 2.08 31.56 -4.49
CA GLY A 21 2.88 32.71 -4.93
C GLY A 21 4.02 32.97 -3.96
N CYS A 22 5.28 32.96 -4.45
CA CYS A 22 6.54 33.21 -3.70
C CYS A 22 6.92 32.14 -2.65
N SER A 23 8.18 31.74 -2.39
CA SER A 23 9.50 31.88 -3.05
C SER A 23 10.41 30.73 -2.50
N ASP A 24 11.74 30.59 -2.67
CA ASP A 24 12.80 31.39 -3.32
C ASP A 24 13.98 30.50 -3.80
N THR A 25 15.08 31.11 -4.25
CA THR A 25 16.27 30.48 -4.84
C THR A 25 17.39 30.22 -3.83
N ALA A 26 18.04 29.05 -3.90
CA ALA A 26 19.31 28.78 -3.23
C ALA A 26 20.18 27.77 -3.99
N GLU A 27 20.89 28.23 -5.03
CA GLU A 27 22.07 27.54 -5.57
C GLU A 27 23.32 28.04 -4.82
N PRO A 28 24.24 27.15 -4.42
CA PRO A 28 25.65 27.50 -4.59
C PRO A 28 26.55 26.35 -5.07
N SER A 29 27.14 26.56 -6.25
CA SER A 29 28.59 26.46 -6.51
C SER A 29 29.31 25.12 -6.29
N SER A 30 29.64 24.45 -7.40
CA SER A 30 30.66 23.39 -7.46
C SER A 30 32.10 23.95 -7.41
N PRO A 31 33.04 23.30 -6.69
CA PRO A 31 34.49 23.50 -6.87
C PRO A 31 35.08 22.59 -7.98
N PRO A 32 36.26 22.94 -8.56
CA PRO A 32 36.79 22.34 -9.80
C PRO A 32 37.52 20.99 -9.62
N PRO A 33 37.77 20.24 -10.73
CA PRO A 33 38.49 18.97 -10.70
C PRO A 33 40.00 19.15 -10.52
N VAL A 34 40.62 18.21 -9.80
CA VAL A 34 42.08 18.02 -9.73
C VAL A 34 42.47 16.68 -10.34
N SER A 35 43.35 16.73 -11.36
CA SER A 35 43.93 15.56 -12.01
C SER A 35 45.41 15.43 -11.64
N ALA A 36 45.86 14.23 -11.29
CA ALA A 36 47.28 13.86 -11.28
C ALA A 36 47.44 12.36 -11.62
N PRO A 37 48.50 11.95 -12.35
CA PRO A 37 48.62 10.60 -12.91
C PRO A 37 49.47 9.63 -12.05
N GLY A 38 49.29 8.33 -12.26
CA GLY A 38 50.13 7.26 -11.69
C GLY A 38 49.91 5.92 -12.39
N SER A 39 50.99 5.23 -12.78
CA SER A 39 50.96 4.12 -13.75
C SER A 39 50.71 2.71 -13.17
N ALA A 40 50.26 1.82 -14.05
CA ALA A 40 50.19 0.35 -13.91
C ALA A 40 51.59 -0.32 -13.73
N PRO A 41 51.78 -1.65 -13.46
CA PRO A 41 50.91 -2.77 -13.90
C PRO A 41 50.80 -4.07 -13.03
N ALA A 42 49.96 -4.99 -13.54
CA ALA A 42 50.00 -6.47 -13.46
C ALA A 42 49.88 -7.22 -12.10
N GLY A 43 48.92 -8.16 -12.02
CA GLY A 43 48.87 -9.18 -10.96
C GLY A 43 47.58 -10.03 -10.90
N SER A 44 47.59 -11.17 -11.60
CA SER A 44 46.87 -12.44 -11.28
C SER A 44 45.36 -12.46 -10.95
N ALA A 45 44.60 -13.14 -11.81
CA ALA A 45 43.43 -13.95 -11.42
C ALA A 45 43.90 -15.32 -10.86
N PRO A 46 43.03 -16.23 -10.33
CA PRO A 46 41.58 -16.13 -10.09
C PRO A 46 41.15 -16.53 -8.64
N ALA A 47 39.91 -16.22 -8.25
CA ALA A 47 39.13 -17.04 -7.31
C ALA A 47 37.63 -16.66 -7.31
N THR A 48 36.75 -17.61 -7.60
CA THR A 48 35.30 -17.46 -7.39
C THR A 48 34.96 -17.82 -5.94
N SER A 49 34.79 -16.82 -5.08
CA SER A 49 34.27 -17.00 -3.72
C SER A 49 32.76 -16.74 -3.68
N VAL A 50 31.99 -17.82 -3.58
CA VAL A 50 30.54 -17.75 -3.33
C VAL A 50 30.31 -17.11 -1.96
N PRO A 51 29.42 -16.10 -1.80
CA PRO A 51 29.08 -15.60 -0.48
C PRO A 51 28.28 -16.65 0.30
N SER A 52 28.95 -17.34 1.22
CA SER A 52 28.28 -18.19 2.21
C SER A 52 27.42 -17.32 3.13
N SER A 53 26.14 -17.24 2.83
CA SER A 53 25.14 -16.60 3.68
C SER A 53 25.07 -17.34 5.02
N PRO A 54 25.31 -16.69 6.17
CA PRO A 54 25.04 -17.32 7.46
C PRO A 54 23.53 -17.50 7.62
N ALA A 55 23.08 -18.75 7.69
CA ALA A 55 21.69 -19.05 7.96
C ALA A 55 21.26 -18.47 9.33
N PRO A 56 20.23 -17.62 9.41
CA PRO A 56 19.75 -17.13 10.68
C PRO A 56 19.13 -18.28 11.48
N VAL A 57 19.64 -18.53 12.68
CA VAL A 57 19.11 -19.54 13.59
C VAL A 57 17.96 -18.90 14.41
N PRO A 58 16.69 -19.32 14.24
CA PRO A 58 15.59 -18.73 14.98
C PRO A 58 15.50 -19.32 16.40
N SER A 59 16.31 -18.81 17.31
CA SER A 59 16.08 -18.96 18.75
C SER A 59 14.97 -17.98 19.18
N GLY A 60 13.73 -18.45 19.22
CA GLY A 60 12.58 -17.63 19.61
C GLY A 60 11.45 -18.47 20.19
N THR A 61 11.21 -18.33 21.49
CA THR A 61 10.20 -19.07 22.27
C THR A 61 8.80 -18.94 21.65
N GLY A 62 8.35 -19.99 20.98
CA GLY A 62 7.07 -20.01 20.27
C GLY A 62 5.90 -20.31 21.19
N THR A 63 5.01 -19.34 21.41
CA THR A 63 3.64 -19.62 21.91
C THR A 63 2.57 -18.61 21.45
N THR A 64 2.94 -17.42 20.95
CA THR A 64 1.97 -16.42 20.42
C THR A 64 1.87 -16.38 18.89
N THR A 65 2.86 -16.91 18.16
CA THR A 65 2.94 -16.84 16.69
C THR A 65 1.87 -17.64 15.95
N ALA A 66 1.40 -18.76 16.50
CA ALA A 66 0.55 -19.71 15.77
C ALA A 66 -0.86 -19.17 15.44
N ALA A 67 -1.48 -18.42 16.35
CA ALA A 67 -2.77 -17.75 16.09
C ALA A 67 -2.60 -16.56 15.12
N ALA A 68 -1.52 -15.80 15.29
CA ALA A 68 -1.16 -14.66 14.45
C ALA A 68 -0.84 -15.04 12.98
N ALA A 69 -0.37 -16.27 12.73
CA ALA A 69 -0.08 -16.78 11.40
C ALA A 69 -1.34 -17.15 10.60
N LYS A 70 -2.47 -17.45 11.27
CA LYS A 70 -3.71 -17.90 10.59
C LYS A 70 -4.41 -16.84 9.74
N VAL A 71 -4.14 -15.55 9.95
CA VAL A 71 -4.84 -14.45 9.24
C VAL A 71 -4.07 -13.92 8.02
N PHE A 72 -2.89 -14.45 7.72
CA PHE A 72 -2.04 -14.04 6.59
C PHE A 72 -1.77 -15.23 5.64
N PRO A 73 -1.45 -15.00 4.35
CA PRO A 73 -1.23 -13.70 3.70
C PRO A 73 -2.52 -12.89 3.54
N LEU A 74 -2.38 -11.55 3.52
CA LEU A 74 -3.47 -10.65 3.20
C LEU A 74 -3.19 -9.97 1.86
N ILE A 75 -4.13 -10.06 0.94
CA ILE A 75 -4.17 -9.28 -0.29
C ILE A 75 -5.19 -8.15 -0.09
N VAL A 76 -4.78 -6.93 -0.45
CA VAL A 76 -5.66 -5.76 -0.52
C VAL A 76 -5.64 -5.26 -1.95
N THR A 77 -6.81 -5.11 -2.56
CA THR A 77 -6.95 -4.50 -3.90
C THR A 77 -7.76 -3.22 -3.76
N ARG A 78 -7.34 -2.14 -4.43
CA ARG A 78 -8.06 -0.85 -4.49
C ARG A 78 -8.41 -0.56 -5.94
N ARG A 79 -9.71 -0.47 -6.25
CA ARG A 79 -10.23 -0.17 -7.58
C ARG A 79 -11.04 1.12 -7.62
N GLY A 80 -11.10 1.77 -8.79
CA GLY A 80 -12.03 2.87 -9.04
C GLY A 80 -11.43 4.27 -8.86
N GLY A 81 -12.22 5.20 -8.33
CA GLY A 81 -11.96 6.63 -8.40
C GLY A 81 -11.94 7.19 -9.84
N PHE A 82 -11.87 8.52 -9.97
CA PHE A 82 -11.92 9.21 -11.27
C PHE A 82 -10.86 8.77 -12.30
N ALA A 83 -9.72 8.24 -11.83
CA ALA A 83 -8.61 7.81 -12.70
C ALA A 83 -8.70 6.34 -13.14
N GLY A 84 -9.67 5.56 -12.64
CA GLY A 84 -9.76 4.13 -12.96
C GLY A 84 -8.60 3.30 -12.39
N VAL A 85 -8.27 3.56 -11.12
CA VAL A 85 -7.18 2.89 -10.39
C VAL A 85 -7.45 1.39 -10.29
N ASP A 86 -6.38 0.59 -10.34
CA ASP A 86 -6.37 -0.85 -10.02
C ASP A 86 -5.02 -1.18 -9.36
N ASP A 87 -4.95 -0.94 -8.04
CA ASP A 87 -3.74 -1.13 -7.23
C ASP A 87 -3.88 -2.36 -6.33
N ARG A 88 -2.77 -3.03 -6.05
CA ARG A 88 -2.73 -4.24 -5.24
C ARG A 88 -1.55 -4.28 -4.27
N ALA A 89 -1.84 -4.46 -2.99
CA ALA A 89 -0.86 -4.76 -1.96
C ALA A 89 -0.97 -6.24 -1.54
N SER A 90 0.17 -6.89 -1.37
CA SER A 90 0.26 -8.23 -0.76
C SER A 90 1.13 -8.16 0.49
N ILE A 91 0.59 -8.63 1.62
CA ILE A 91 1.21 -8.58 2.95
C ILE A 91 1.39 -10.01 3.46
N THR A 92 2.63 -10.38 3.80
CA THR A 92 2.97 -11.68 4.39
C THR A 92 3.03 -11.62 5.92
N ALA A 93 3.03 -12.79 6.57
CA ALA A 93 2.88 -12.88 8.03
C ALA A 93 4.04 -12.26 8.85
N ASP A 94 5.20 -12.10 8.22
CA ASP A 94 6.41 -11.41 8.70
C ASP A 94 6.32 -9.89 8.62
N GLY A 95 5.36 -9.35 7.85
CA GLY A 95 5.20 -7.92 7.60
C GLY A 95 5.85 -7.43 6.31
N SER A 96 6.46 -8.29 5.50
CA SER A 96 6.93 -7.91 4.17
C SER A 96 5.75 -7.54 3.27
N VAL A 97 5.89 -6.47 2.49
CA VAL A 97 4.84 -5.97 1.58
C VAL A 97 5.38 -5.77 0.18
N VAL A 98 4.58 -6.16 -0.81
CA VAL A 98 4.74 -5.75 -2.21
C VAL A 98 3.51 -4.97 -2.63
N VAL A 99 3.70 -3.72 -3.05
CA VAL A 99 2.65 -2.86 -3.59
C VAL A 99 2.87 -2.72 -5.09
N THR A 100 1.86 -3.07 -5.88
CA THR A 100 1.79 -2.84 -7.32
C THR A 100 0.76 -1.76 -7.56
N MET A 101 1.16 -0.65 -8.19
CA MET A 101 0.26 0.43 -8.57
C MET A 101 0.19 0.52 -10.09
N GLN A 102 -0.97 0.86 -10.64
CA GLN A 102 -1.14 0.93 -12.09
C GLN A 102 -0.14 1.92 -12.73
N GLY A 103 0.57 1.47 -13.77
CA GLY A 103 1.58 2.29 -14.46
C GLY A 103 2.87 2.56 -13.68
N ARG A 104 3.08 1.94 -12.50
CA ARG A 104 4.29 2.10 -11.67
C ARG A 104 5.04 0.76 -11.47
N PRO A 105 6.37 0.78 -11.29
CA PRO A 105 7.11 -0.42 -10.89
C PRO A 105 6.67 -0.90 -9.49
N PRO A 106 6.68 -2.22 -9.20
CA PRO A 106 6.32 -2.72 -7.88
C PRO A 106 7.27 -2.22 -6.78
N VAL A 107 6.71 -1.69 -5.70
CA VAL A 107 7.44 -1.22 -4.53
C VAL A 107 7.47 -2.33 -3.48
N ARG A 108 8.65 -2.58 -2.89
CA ARG A 108 8.81 -3.51 -1.76
C ARG A 108 9.11 -2.73 -0.49
N SER A 109 8.41 -3.05 0.58
CA SER A 109 8.55 -2.41 1.89
C SER A 109 8.27 -3.40 3.02
N SER A 110 8.34 -2.94 4.27
CA SER A 110 7.96 -3.72 5.45
C SER A 110 7.03 -2.88 6.32
N LEU A 111 6.02 -3.51 6.90
CA LEU A 111 5.11 -2.86 7.84
C LEU A 111 5.73 -2.80 9.24
N PRO A 112 5.56 -1.69 9.98
CA PRO A 112 5.92 -1.62 11.38
C PRO A 112 5.22 -2.73 12.20
N ALA A 113 5.92 -3.26 13.20
CA ALA A 113 5.38 -4.31 14.08
C ALA A 113 4.05 -3.91 14.74
N ALA A 114 3.87 -2.62 15.07
CA ALA A 114 2.60 -2.08 15.57
C ALA A 114 1.46 -2.20 14.55
N THR A 115 1.70 -1.87 13.28
CA THR A 115 0.71 -2.04 12.20
C THR A 115 0.38 -3.52 11.97
N MET A 116 1.37 -4.41 12.08
CA MET A 116 1.13 -5.85 11.99
C MET A 116 0.38 -6.43 13.21
N ALA A 117 0.55 -5.86 14.40
CA ALA A 117 -0.25 -6.22 15.56
C ALA A 117 -1.70 -5.74 15.40
N GLU A 118 -1.90 -4.51 14.91
CA GLU A 118 -3.22 -3.94 14.65
C GLU A 118 -3.97 -4.69 13.55
N LEU A 119 -3.33 -5.01 12.42
CA LEU A 119 -3.93 -5.84 11.37
C LEU A 119 -4.39 -7.20 11.92
N ARG A 120 -3.61 -7.85 12.80
CA ARG A 120 -4.03 -9.13 13.43
C ARG A 120 -5.25 -8.94 14.33
N ARG A 121 -5.29 -7.85 15.11
CA ARG A 121 -6.43 -7.50 15.97
C ARG A 121 -7.69 -7.29 15.14
N LEU A 122 -7.60 -6.49 14.07
CA LEU A 122 -8.72 -6.21 13.17
C LEU A 122 -9.19 -7.49 12.46
N LEU A 123 -8.28 -8.27 11.84
CA LEU A 123 -8.58 -9.53 11.14
C LEU A 123 -9.13 -10.66 12.02
N THR A 124 -9.12 -10.51 13.35
CA THR A 124 -9.74 -11.43 14.31
C THR A 124 -10.98 -10.86 15.00
N ALA A 125 -11.38 -9.62 14.67
CA ALA A 125 -12.58 -9.01 15.22
C ALA A 125 -13.85 -9.63 14.60
N PRO A 126 -14.90 -9.89 15.39
CA PRO A 126 -16.13 -10.52 14.90
C PRO A 126 -16.90 -9.64 13.91
N ASP A 127 -16.76 -8.32 14.02
CA ASP A 127 -17.48 -7.33 13.21
C ASP A 127 -16.83 -7.04 11.85
N LEU A 128 -15.76 -7.75 11.47
CA LEU A 128 -15.04 -7.48 10.22
C LEU A 128 -15.82 -7.92 8.96
N THR A 129 -16.74 -8.88 9.10
CA THR A 129 -17.80 -9.12 8.11
C THR A 129 -18.91 -8.07 8.26
N GLY A 130 -18.61 -6.84 7.86
CA GLY A 130 -19.63 -5.82 7.64
C GLY A 130 -20.61 -6.24 6.53
N PRO A 131 -21.84 -5.69 6.50
CA PRO A 131 -22.76 -5.93 5.39
C PRO A 131 -22.13 -5.44 4.09
N ALA A 132 -22.26 -6.21 3.01
CA ALA A 132 -21.85 -5.77 1.68
C ALA A 132 -22.62 -4.48 1.34
N SER A 133 -21.90 -3.36 1.23
CA SER A 133 -22.53 -2.06 0.98
C SER A 133 -23.18 -2.07 -0.41
N PRO A 134 -24.49 -1.82 -0.53
CA PRO A 134 -25.16 -1.71 -1.83
C PRO A 134 -24.92 -0.33 -2.49
N ALA A 135 -24.19 0.57 -1.82
CA ALA A 135 -23.87 1.88 -2.36
C ALA A 135 -22.84 1.76 -3.49
N VAL A 136 -23.26 2.10 -4.71
CA VAL A 136 -22.36 2.34 -5.84
C VAL A 136 -22.01 3.82 -5.83
N CYS A 137 -20.72 4.12 -5.67
CA CYS A 137 -20.22 5.49 -5.62
C CYS A 137 -19.45 5.80 -6.90
N ASN A 138 -19.87 6.81 -7.66
CA ASN A 138 -19.31 7.13 -8.98
C ASN A 138 -17.84 7.57 -8.93
N ASP A 139 -17.40 8.08 -7.78
CA ASP A 139 -16.10 8.68 -7.50
C ASP A 139 -15.33 7.99 -6.36
N GLY A 140 -15.95 7.00 -5.70
CA GLY A 140 -15.37 6.26 -4.58
C GLY A 140 -14.34 5.20 -5.01
N PHE A 141 -13.66 4.63 -4.02
CA PHE A 141 -12.79 3.46 -4.21
C PHE A 141 -13.46 2.19 -3.68
N GLU A 142 -13.42 1.11 -4.45
CA GLU A 142 -13.73 -0.22 -3.94
C GLU A 142 -12.45 -0.84 -3.36
N TYR A 143 -12.49 -1.26 -2.10
CA TYR A 143 -11.45 -2.07 -1.47
C TYR A 143 -11.90 -3.52 -1.32
N GLU A 144 -11.05 -4.45 -1.76
CA GLU A 144 -11.23 -5.89 -1.65
C GLU A 144 -10.10 -6.48 -0.79
N PHE A 145 -10.49 -7.06 0.36
CA PHE A 145 -9.60 -7.70 1.33
C PHE A 145 -9.76 -9.22 1.24
N VAL A 146 -8.67 -9.93 0.93
CA VAL A 146 -8.67 -11.39 0.74
C VAL A 146 -7.51 -12.03 1.52
N GLY A 147 -7.84 -12.93 2.45
CA GLY A 147 -6.89 -13.72 3.23
C GLY A 147 -7.57 -14.99 3.79
N PRO A 148 -6.88 -15.84 4.56
CA PRO A 148 -7.46 -17.11 5.02
C PRO A 148 -8.70 -16.96 5.91
N SER A 149 -8.80 -15.84 6.64
CA SER A 149 -9.91 -15.53 7.56
C SER A 149 -10.82 -14.40 7.07
N VAL A 150 -10.55 -13.80 5.90
CA VAL A 150 -11.28 -12.64 5.39
C VAL A 150 -11.55 -12.75 3.89
N ASN A 151 -12.79 -12.53 3.51
CA ASN A 151 -13.16 -12.12 2.16
C ASN A 151 -14.19 -10.99 2.31
N ALA A 152 -13.76 -9.75 2.11
CA ALA A 152 -14.58 -8.57 2.32
C ALA A 152 -14.41 -7.58 1.17
N LYS A 153 -15.53 -7.01 0.73
CA LYS A 153 -15.58 -5.90 -0.23
C LYS A 153 -16.31 -4.73 0.41
N VAL A 154 -15.75 -3.53 0.27
CA VAL A 154 -16.31 -2.29 0.79
C VAL A 154 -16.09 -1.17 -0.22
N GLN A 155 -17.11 -0.33 -0.41
CA GLN A 155 -16.99 0.90 -1.19
C GLN A 155 -16.70 2.04 -0.23
N ASP A 156 -15.49 2.59 -0.29
CA ASP A 156 -15.11 3.80 0.45
C ASP A 156 -15.69 5.03 -0.25
N CYS A 157 -16.82 5.49 0.29
CA CYS A 157 -17.58 6.64 -0.19
C CYS A 157 -17.58 7.82 0.80
N GLY A 158 -16.66 7.83 1.78
CA GLY A 158 -16.68 8.80 2.88
C GLY A 158 -17.79 8.59 3.93
N ALA A 159 -18.56 7.50 3.83
CA ALA A 159 -19.41 7.00 4.90
C ALA A 159 -18.60 6.19 5.93
N SER A 160 -19.13 5.98 7.13
CA SER A 160 -18.54 5.03 8.10
C SER A 160 -19.06 3.62 7.84
N HIS A 161 -18.16 2.64 7.91
CA HIS A 161 -18.41 1.22 7.71
C HIS A 161 -18.36 0.44 9.03
N GLY A 162 -18.33 1.16 10.16
CA GLY A 162 -18.05 0.63 11.48
C GLY A 162 -16.54 0.64 11.79
N ALA A 163 -16.20 0.86 13.06
CA ALA A 163 -14.84 1.18 13.49
C ALA A 163 -13.75 0.17 13.03
N THR A 164 -14.08 -1.13 12.99
CA THR A 164 -13.16 -2.18 12.52
C THR A 164 -12.85 -2.03 11.03
N MET A 165 -13.86 -1.80 10.19
CA MET A 165 -13.70 -1.67 8.74
C MET A 165 -13.07 -0.31 8.38
N ASP A 166 -13.47 0.76 9.06
CA ASP A 166 -12.86 2.09 8.89
C ASP A 166 -11.37 2.08 9.26
N ALA A 167 -10.97 1.30 10.29
CA ALA A 167 -9.56 1.08 10.61
C ALA A 167 -8.81 0.25 9.55
N MET A 168 -9.44 -0.79 9.00
CA MET A 168 -8.87 -1.57 7.88
C MET A 168 -8.66 -0.70 6.63
N LEU A 169 -9.65 0.14 6.30
CA LEU A 169 -9.57 1.13 5.22
C LEU A 169 -8.46 2.16 5.46
N ALA A 170 -8.32 2.68 6.68
CA ALA A 170 -7.26 3.62 7.04
C ALA A 170 -5.85 3.01 6.92
N VAL A 171 -5.69 1.71 7.18
CA VAL A 171 -4.42 1.00 6.90
C VAL A 171 -4.24 0.80 5.40
N ALA A 172 -5.28 0.35 4.68
CA ALA A 172 -5.24 0.13 3.23
C ALA A 172 -4.86 1.39 2.46
N ALA A 173 -5.47 2.53 2.77
CA ALA A 173 -5.18 3.81 2.14
C ALA A 173 -3.68 4.18 2.24
N ARG A 174 -3.05 3.92 3.40
CA ARG A 174 -1.62 4.20 3.63
C ARG A 174 -0.69 3.29 2.83
N LEU A 175 -1.10 2.06 2.50
CA LEU A 175 -0.31 1.16 1.63
C LEU A 175 -0.14 1.72 0.23
N PHE A 176 -1.09 2.53 -0.23
CA PHE A 176 -1.15 3.07 -1.60
C PHE A 176 -0.87 4.59 -1.68
N GLN A 177 -0.20 5.16 -0.66
CA GLN A 177 0.25 6.57 -0.61
C GLN A 177 1.73 6.75 -1.03
N GLY A 178 2.23 5.86 -1.88
CA GLY A 178 3.67 5.75 -2.23
C GLY A 178 4.24 6.83 -3.14
#